data_AF-A0A2D6RMG9-F1
#
_entry.id   AF-A0A2D6RMG9-F1
#
_cell.length_a   1.000
_cell.length_b   1.000
_cell.length_c   1.000
_cell.angle_alpha   90.00
_cell.angle_beta   90.00
_cell.angle_gamma   90.00
#
_symmetry.space_group_name_H-M   'P 1'
#
loop_
_entity.id
_entity.type
_entity.pdbx_description
1 polymer ?
#
loop_
_entity_poly.entity_id
_entity_poly.type
_entity_poly.pdbx_seq_one_letter_code
_entity_poly.pdbx_strand_id
1 'polypeptide(L)' 'RFIKKAEKISPDINDTEYFALAIALGFPIWSNDKLLKTQKLVKIYSTTELLERFFN' A
#
# COMPACT_ATOMS: atom_id res chain seq x y z
N ARG A 1 -8.83 11.38 -9.43
CA ARG A 1 -10.05 10.54 -9.22
C ARG A 1 -9.92 9.56 -8.05
N PHE A 2 -8.73 9.08 -7.69
CA PHE A 2 -8.56 8.02 -6.68
C PHE A 2 -8.34 8.47 -5.23
N ILE A 3 -8.03 9.75 -4.99
CA ILE A 3 -7.79 10.32 -3.65
C ILE A 3 -8.92 9.99 -2.66
N LYS A 4 -10.19 10.26 -3.01
CA LYS A 4 -11.34 9.95 -2.13
C LYS A 4 -11.49 8.47 -1.74
N LYS A 5 -10.96 7.55 -2.56
CA LYS A 5 -10.95 6.12 -2.24
C LYS A 5 -9.77 5.79 -1.33
N ALA A 6 -8.62 6.41 -1.58
CA ALA A 6 -7.42 6.29 -0.78
C ALA A 6 -7.62 6.80 0.65
N GLU A 7 -8.27 7.96 0.84
CA GLU A 7 -8.59 8.54 2.17
C GLU A 7 -9.37 7.58 3.07
N LYS A 8 -10.15 6.66 2.49
CA LYS A 8 -10.96 5.68 3.25
C LYS A 8 -10.18 4.46 3.71
N ILE A 9 -9.02 4.20 3.12
CA ILE A 9 -8.24 2.98 3.36
C ILE A 9 -6.85 3.26 3.91
N SER A 10 -6.34 4.47 3.68
CA SER A 10 -5.06 4.92 4.23
C SER A 10 -5.27 5.23 5.71
N PRO A 11 -4.55 4.57 6.63
CA PRO A 11 -4.65 4.87 8.06
C PRO A 11 -3.97 6.20 8.42
N ASP A 12 -3.02 6.66 7.59
CA ASP A 12 -2.39 7.98 7.69
C ASP A 12 -2.81 8.84 6.49
N ILE A 13 -3.17 10.10 6.75
CA ILE A 13 -3.55 11.06 5.71
C ILE A 13 -2.39 11.39 4.77
N ASN A 14 -1.15 11.39 5.26
CA ASN A 14 0.04 11.68 4.46
C ASN A 14 0.36 10.57 3.46
N ASP A 15 -0.14 9.34 3.70
CA ASP A 15 0.06 8.21 2.79
C ASP A 15 -1.01 8.13 1.67
N THR A 16 -2.05 8.96 1.76
CA THR A 16 -3.21 8.95 0.86
C THR A 16 -2.82 9.02 -0.62
N GLU A 17 -1.81 9.81 -0.97
CA GLU A 17 -1.38 9.97 -2.36
C GLU A 17 -0.74 8.70 -2.91
N TYR A 18 0.05 7.98 -2.11
CA TYR A 18 0.63 6.70 -2.50
C TYR A 18 -0.45 5.62 -2.69
N PHE A 19 -1.45 5.57 -1.80
CA PHE A 19 -2.62 4.71 -1.98
C PHE A 19 -3.40 5.05 -3.24
N ALA A 20 -3.59 6.34 -3.52
CA ALA A 20 -4.31 6.78 -4.72
C ALA A 20 -3.56 6.36 -5.99
N LEU A 21 -2.23 6.50 -6.01
CA LEU A 21 -1.38 6.06 -7.11
C LEU A 21 -1.41 4.54 -7.28
N ALA A 22 -1.28 3.78 -6.18
CA ALA A 22 -1.34 2.33 -6.17
C ALA A 22 -2.68 1.81 -6.72
N ILE A 23 -3.81 2.41 -6.32
CA ILE A 23 -5.12 2.08 -6.87
C ILE A 23 -5.20 2.42 -8.36
N ALA A 24 -4.66 3.57 -8.77
CA ALA A 24 -4.72 4.02 -10.16
C ALA A 24 -3.98 3.08 -11.12
N LEU A 25 -2.83 2.58 -10.68
CA LEU A 25 -1.94 1.73 -11.48
C LEU A 25 -2.13 0.23 -11.23
N GLY A 26 -2.87 -0.15 -10.18
CA GLY A 26 -3.01 -1.54 -9.76
C GLY A 26 -1.74 -2.12 -9.14
N PHE A 27 -0.87 -1.28 -8.57
CA PHE A 27 0.41 -1.70 -8.01
C PHE A 27 0.36 -1.91 -6.49
N PRO A 28 1.20 -2.81 -5.96
CA PRO A 28 1.39 -2.92 -4.53
C PRO A 28 2.21 -1.74 -3.98
N ILE A 29 2.07 -1.47 -2.69
CA ILE A 29 2.93 -0.54 -1.95
C ILE A 29 3.99 -1.35 -1.19
N TRP A 30 5.21 -0.84 -1.14
CA TRP A 30 6.26 -1.37 -0.27
C TRP A 30 6.39 -0.50 0.97
N SER A 31 6.12 -1.07 2.15
CA SER A 31 6.34 -0.42 3.45
C SER A 31 6.43 -1.46 4.56
N ASN A 32 7.22 -1.16 5.59
CA ASN A 32 7.30 -1.98 6.81
C ASN A 32 6.29 -1.55 7.88
N ASP A 33 5.49 -0.51 7.63
CA ASP A 33 4.41 -0.14 8.53
C ASP A 33 3.29 -1.19 8.48
N LYS A 34 3.04 -1.79 9.64
CA LYS A 34 2.04 -2.84 9.83
C LYS A 34 0.62 -2.29 9.78
N LEU A 35 0.40 -1.01 10.10
CA LEU A 35 -0.93 -0.39 10.04
C LEU A 35 -1.45 -0.33 8.61
N LEU A 36 -0.58 -0.15 7.61
CA LEU A 36 -0.97 -0.12 6.19
C LEU A 36 -1.55 -1.47 5.70
N LYS A 37 -1.21 -2.58 6.37
CA LYS A 37 -1.71 -3.93 6.06
C LYS A 37 -3.12 -4.20 6.59
N THR A 38 -3.72 -3.29 7.36
CA THR A 38 -5.08 -3.46 7.91
C THR A 38 -6.17 -3.35 6.86
N GLN A 39 -5.94 -2.57 5.79
CA GLN A 39 -6.80 -2.52 4.61
C GLN A 39 -6.47 -3.65 3.62
N LYS A 40 -7.45 -4.06 2.80
CA LYS A 40 -7.34 -5.20 1.88
C LYS A 40 -7.33 -4.81 0.38
N LEU A 41 -7.50 -3.52 0.07
CA LEU A 41 -7.65 -3.07 -1.31
C LEU A 41 -6.31 -3.01 -2.05
N VAL A 42 -5.27 -2.52 -1.38
CA VAL A 42 -3.91 -2.41 -1.93
C VAL A 42 -3.03 -3.42 -1.25
N LYS A 43 -2.33 -4.26 -2.03
CA LYS A 43 -1.37 -5.21 -1.47
C LYS A 43 -0.17 -4.43 -0.93
N ILE A 44 0.17 -4.64 0.34
CA ILE A 44 1.36 -4.07 0.97
C ILE A 44 2.40 -5.18 1.14
N TYR A 45 3.62 -4.92 0.71
CA TYR A 45 4.78 -5.78 0.96
C TYR A 45 5.70 -5.16 2.01
N SER A 46 6.18 -5.97 2.94
CA SER A 46 7.34 -5.63 3.78
C SER A 46 8.65 -5.95 3.05
N THR A 47 9.76 -5.40 3.53
CA THR A 47 11.09 -5.72 2.99
C THR A 47 11.37 -7.22 3.05
N THR A 48 11.00 -7.89 4.16
CA THR A 48 11.14 -9.35 4.29
C THR A 48 10.36 -10.12 3.23
N GLU A 49 9.09 -9.77 2.97
CA GLU A 49 8.29 -10.43 1.94
C GLU A 49 8.82 -10.19 0.52
N LEU A 50 9.40 -9.01 0.25
CA LEU A 50 10.06 -8.76 -1.04
C LEU A 50 11.34 -9.58 -1.17
N LEU A 51 12.16 -9.65 -0.11
CA LEU A 51 13.39 -10.44 -0.12
C LEU A 51 13.08 -11.93 -0.36
N GLU A 52 12.09 -12.48 0.35
CA GLU A 52 11.62 -13.85 0.15
C GLU A 52 11.09 -14.09 -1.27
N ARG A 53 10.53 -13.07 -1.93
CA ARG A 53 9.99 -13.22 -3.29
C ARG A 53 11.03 -13.12 -4.39
N PHE A 54 12.10 -12.35 -4.18
CA PHE A 54 13.11 -12.08 -5.21
C PHE A 54 14.41 -12.85 -5.02
N PHE A 55 14.68 -13.37 -3.82
CA PHE A 55 15.96 -13.98 -3.47
C PHE A 55 15.84 -15.40 -2.86
N ASN A 56 14.64 -15.96 -2.79
CA ASN A 56 14.40 -17.41 -2.59
C ASN A 56 13.76 -18.01 -3.84
#